data_AF-A0AAU9NPW0-F1
#
_entry.id   AF-A0AAU9NPW0-F1
#
_cell.length_a   1.000
_cell.length_b   1.000
_cell.length_c   1.000
_cell.angle_alpha   90.00
_cell.angle_beta   90.00
_cell.angle_gamma   90.00
#
_symmetry.space_group_name_H-M   'P 1'
#
loop_
_entity.id
_entity.type
_entity.pdbx_description
1 polymer ?
#
loop_
_entity_poly.entity_id
_entity_poly.type
_entity_poly.pdbx_seq_one_letter_code
_entity_poly.pdbx_strand_id
1 'polypeptide(L)'
;MARSSPTDKLKLVERLRGLSEVVAVTGDGTNDAPALHESDIGFSMGIAGTEVGSPPLTVVQLLWVNLIMDTLGALALATEPPNDGLMNRPPVKRTESFITKTMWQNIISQSIYQMVVLFVFEFRRKIHSQFGLN
;
A
#
# COMPACT_ATOMS: atom_id res chain seq x y z
N MET A 1 -27.88 10.07 -24.17
CA MET A 1 -29.09 9.25 -24.41
C MET A 1 -30.26 9.94 -23.75
N ALA A 2 -31.09 10.67 -24.50
CA ALA A 2 -32.34 11.22 -23.96
C ALA A 2 -33.45 10.16 -24.18
N ARG A 3 -34.18 9.81 -23.10
CA ARG A 3 -35.26 8.79 -23.06
C ARG A 3 -34.84 7.34 -23.39
N SER A 4 -33.67 6.88 -22.95
CA SER A 4 -33.31 5.45 -23.01
C SER A 4 -33.91 4.66 -21.84
N SER A 5 -34.49 3.49 -22.12
CA SER A 5 -35.03 2.57 -21.10
C SER A 5 -33.94 2.15 -20.09
N PRO A 6 -34.27 1.83 -18.82
CA PRO A 6 -33.30 1.29 -17.87
C PRO A 6 -32.50 0.09 -18.43
N THR A 7 -33.12 -0.73 -19.28
CA THR A 7 -32.49 -1.87 -19.97
C THR A 7 -31.45 -1.47 -21.03
N ASP A 8 -31.59 -0.31 -21.66
CA ASP A 8 -30.63 0.19 -22.66
C ASP A 8 -29.37 0.71 -21.99
N LYS A 9 -29.53 1.33 -20.81
CA LYS A 9 -28.39 1.76 -19.98
C LYS A 9 -27.60 0.56 -19.48
N LEU A 10 -28.28 -0.50 -19.04
CA LEU A 10 -27.64 -1.75 -18.62
C LEU A 10 -26.83 -2.40 -19.76
N LYS A 11 -27.41 -2.52 -20.95
CA LYS A 11 -26.70 -3.06 -22.12
C LYS A 11 -25.47 -2.23 -22.52
N LEU A 12 -25.52 -0.91 -22.37
CA LEU A 12 -24.37 -0.05 -22.64
C LEU A 12 -23.26 -0.28 -21.60
N VAL A 13 -23.61 -0.35 -20.32
CA VAL A 13 -22.67 -0.62 -19.23
C VAL A 13 -22.06 -2.01 -19.38
N GLU A 14 -22.84 -3.03 -19.71
CA GLU A 14 -22.35 -4.39 -19.97
C GLU A 14 -21.38 -4.45 -21.16
N ARG A 15 -21.69 -3.77 -22.26
CA ARG A 15 -20.80 -3.71 -23.43
C ARG A 15 -19.50 -2.96 -23.14
N LEU A 16 -19.59 -1.82 -22.46
CA LEU A 16 -18.40 -1.06 -22.09
C LEU A 16 -17.55 -1.79 -21.03
N ARG A 17 -18.18 -2.51 -20.10
CA ARG A 17 -17.49 -3.42 -19.16
C ARG A 17 -16.81 -4.60 -19.91
N GLY A 18 -17.45 -5.13 -20.95
CA GLY A 18 -16.89 -6.17 -21.83
C GLY A 18 -15.68 -5.69 -22.64
N LEU A 19 -15.52 -4.39 -22.86
CA LEU A 19 -14.37 -3.77 -23.52
C LEU A 19 -13.23 -3.40 -22.54
N SER A 20 -13.28 -3.87 -21.29
CA SER A 20 -12.30 -3.55 -20.23
C SER A 20 -12.24 -2.06 -19.84
N GLU A 21 -13.23 -1.26 -20.24
CA GLU A 21 -13.31 0.15 -19.91
C GLU A 21 -13.88 0.37 -18.50
N VAL A 22 -13.38 1.40 -17.80
CA VAL A 22 -13.91 1.80 -16.49
C VAL A 22 -15.12 2.71 -16.73
N VAL A 23 -16.30 2.18 -16.46
CA VAL A 23 -17.58 2.89 -16.65
C VAL A 23 -18.10 3.39 -15.32
N ALA A 24 -18.20 4.71 -15.17
CA ALA A 24 -18.91 5.34 -14.05
C ALA A 24 -20.38 5.60 -14.44
N VAL A 25 -21.31 5.24 -13.55
CA VAL A 25 -22.75 5.52 -13.70
C VAL A 25 -23.20 6.27 -12.45
N THR A 26 -23.75 7.48 -12.61
CA THR A 26 -24.36 8.23 -11.50
C THR A 26 -25.80 7.77 -11.29
N GLY A 27 -26.13 7.36 -10.06
CA GLY A 27 -27.48 7.08 -9.57
C GLY A 27 -27.64 7.61 -8.15
N ASP A 28 -28.87 7.95 -7.76
CA ASP A 28 -29.26 8.44 -6.45
C ASP A 28 -29.49 7.26 -5.48
N GLY A 29 -28.44 6.85 -4.78
CA GLY A 29 -28.45 5.65 -3.94
C GLY A 29 -28.89 5.91 -2.49
N THR A 30 -29.99 5.28 -2.08
CA THR A 30 -30.26 4.93 -0.68
C THR A 30 -30.45 3.42 -0.60
N ASN A 31 -29.47 2.71 -0.03
CA ASN A 31 -29.51 1.37 0.60
C ASN A 31 -28.33 0.48 0.19
N ASP A 32 -27.26 0.46 0.99
CA ASP A 32 -26.28 -0.65 1.07
C ASP A 32 -25.66 -0.70 2.49
N ALA A 33 -26.52 -0.60 3.51
CA ALA A 33 -26.14 -0.59 4.92
C ALA A 33 -25.83 -1.96 5.58
N PRO A 34 -26.03 -3.15 4.98
CA PRO A 34 -25.60 -4.40 5.62
C PRO A 34 -24.51 -5.11 4.83
N ALA A 35 -23.26 -4.64 4.96
CA ALA A 35 -22.06 -5.36 4.50
C ALA A 35 -20.81 -5.02 5.35
N LEU A 36 -21.02 -4.54 6.58
CA LEU A 36 -19.95 -4.13 7.51
C LEU A 36 -19.85 -5.09 8.71
N HIS A 37 -19.86 -6.40 8.43
CA HIS A 37 -19.67 -7.42 9.44
C HIS A 37 -18.95 -8.61 8.84
N GLU A 38 -17.62 -8.57 8.79
CA GLU A 38 -16.79 -9.74 9.10
C GLU A 38 -15.32 -9.32 9.19
N SER A 39 -14.76 -9.40 10.40
CA SER A 39 -13.31 -9.38 10.61
C SER A 39 -12.92 -10.75 11.16
N ASP A 40 -12.36 -11.60 10.30
CA ASP A 40 -12.07 -13.03 10.54
C ASP A 40 -10.64 -13.33 11.03
N ILE A 41 -9.88 -12.36 11.54
CA ILE A 41 -8.45 -12.60 11.83
C ILE A 41 -8.11 -12.35 13.29
N GLY A 42 -7.97 -13.44 14.03
CA GLY A 42 -7.32 -13.49 15.34
C GLY A 42 -5.80 -13.61 15.20
N PHE A 43 -5.06 -12.82 15.99
CA PHE A 43 -3.61 -12.96 16.13
C PHE A 43 -3.30 -13.92 17.28
N SER A 44 -2.85 -15.15 16.97
CA SER A 44 -2.20 -16.02 17.96
C SER A 44 -0.69 -15.88 17.81
N MET A 45 -0.07 -15.21 18.77
CA MET A 45 1.38 -15.16 18.86
C MET A 45 1.85 -16.43 19.56
N GLY A 46 1.97 -17.51 18.79
CA GLY A 46 2.63 -18.73 19.22
C GLY A 46 4.07 -18.41 19.58
N ILE A 47 4.41 -18.50 20.86
CA ILE A 47 5.74 -18.33 21.45
C ILE A 47 6.62 -19.56 21.14
N ALA A 48 6.49 -20.14 19.95
CA ALA A 48 7.10 -21.41 19.57
C ALA A 48 7.43 -21.41 18.07
N GLY A 49 8.59 -20.86 17.73
CA GLY A 49 9.14 -20.88 16.39
C GLY A 49 10.65 -20.68 16.45
N THR A 50 11.37 -21.78 16.69
CA THR A 50 12.81 -22.02 16.44
C THR A 50 13.80 -20.91 16.76
N GLU A 51 14.73 -21.20 17.67
CA GLU A 51 15.89 -20.39 18.10
C GLU A 51 16.89 -20.08 16.97
N VAL A 52 16.48 -19.38 15.92
CA VAL A 52 17.36 -18.82 14.89
C VAL A 52 17.45 -17.32 15.11
N GLY A 53 18.21 -16.94 16.14
CA GLY A 53 18.55 -15.55 16.46
C GLY A 53 17.37 -14.76 17.03
N SER A 54 17.57 -14.11 18.18
CA SER A 54 16.61 -13.12 18.65
C SER A 54 16.39 -12.08 17.55
N PRO A 55 15.16 -11.90 17.04
CA PRO A 55 14.91 -10.90 16.01
C PRO A 55 15.32 -9.52 16.55
N PRO A 56 15.97 -8.67 15.72
CA PRO A 56 16.50 -7.39 16.18
C PRO A 56 15.42 -6.42 16.66
N LEU A 57 14.14 -6.70 16.35
CA LEU A 57 12.98 -5.92 16.77
C LEU A 57 11.92 -6.84 17.39
N THR A 58 11.27 -6.36 18.45
CA THR A 58 10.14 -7.06 19.06
C THR A 58 8.89 -6.92 18.21
N VAL A 59 7.91 -7.79 18.41
CA VAL A 59 6.62 -7.73 17.71
C VAL A 59 5.95 -6.37 17.88
N VAL A 60 5.95 -5.84 19.12
CA VAL A 60 5.36 -4.53 19.41
C VAL A 60 6.08 -3.44 18.61
N GLN A 61 7.41 -3.50 18.49
CA GLN A 61 8.17 -2.55 17.68
C GLN A 61 7.85 -2.65 16.19
N LEU A 62 7.72 -3.87 15.65
CA LEU A 62 7.35 -4.09 14.25
C LEU A 62 5.95 -3.56 13.94
N LEU A 63 5.01 -3.79 14.85
CA LEU A 63 3.62 -3.33 14.73
C LEU A 63 3.55 -1.81 14.80
N TRP A 64 4.28 -1.18 15.73
CA TRP A 64 4.40 0.28 15.80
C TRP A 64 5.01 0.88 14.53
N VAL A 65 6.04 0.27 13.96
CA VAL A 65 6.65 0.75 12.71
C VAL A 65 5.67 0.64 11.55
N ASN A 66 4.97 -0.49 11.39
CA ASN A 66 3.99 -0.65 10.33
C ASN A 66 2.81 0.32 10.48
N LEU A 67 2.29 0.46 11.70
CA LEU A 67 1.17 1.36 11.98
C LEU A 67 1.53 2.83 11.73
N ILE A 68 2.71 3.28 12.19
CA ILE A 68 3.15 4.68 12.00
C ILE A 68 3.50 4.93 10.53
N MET A 69 4.18 3.99 9.85
CA MET A 69 4.58 4.14 8.45
C MET A 69 3.37 4.22 7.52
N ASP A 70 2.39 3.35 7.73
CA ASP A 70 1.21 3.30 6.87
C ASP A 70 0.28 4.48 7.14
N THR A 71 0.07 4.85 8.41
CA THR A 71 -0.82 5.98 8.76
C THR A 71 -0.21 7.35 8.42
N LEU A 72 1.05 7.61 8.82
CA LEU A 72 1.70 8.88 8.50
C LEU A 72 2.06 8.98 7.03
N GLY A 73 2.45 7.88 6.39
CA GLY A 73 2.73 7.82 4.95
C GLY A 73 1.48 8.10 4.13
N ALA A 74 0.36 7.44 4.44
CA ALA A 74 -0.92 7.71 3.78
C ALA A 74 -1.41 9.14 4.03
N LEU A 75 -1.25 9.68 5.24
CA LEU A 75 -1.62 11.06 5.55
C LEU A 75 -0.79 12.06 4.75
N ALA A 76 0.52 11.86 4.65
CA ALA A 76 1.39 12.71 3.84
C ALA A 76 0.98 12.71 2.37
N LEU A 77 0.72 11.53 1.80
CA LEU A 77 0.24 11.39 0.42
C LEU A 77 -1.15 12.02 0.21
N ALA A 78 -2.04 11.94 1.19
CA ALA A 78 -3.38 12.54 1.12
C ALA A 78 -3.33 14.09 1.10
N THR A 79 -2.25 14.68 1.59
CA THR A 79 -2.04 16.14 1.61
C THR A 79 -1.32 16.69 0.39
N GLU A 80 -0.91 15.84 -0.57
CA GLU A 80 -0.28 16.32 -1.80
C GLU A 80 -1.27 17.17 -2.63
N PRO A 81 -0.89 18.39 -3.05
CA PRO A 81 -1.77 19.25 -3.83
C PRO A 81 -2.10 18.62 -5.20
N PRO A 82 -3.27 18.94 -5.79
CA PRO A 82 -3.68 18.35 -7.05
C PRO A 82 -2.67 18.67 -8.14
N ASN A 83 -2.27 17.64 -8.89
CA ASN A 83 -1.37 17.82 -10.03
C ASN A 83 -2.20 18.04 -11.30
N ASP A 84 -2.13 19.24 -11.87
CA ASP A 84 -2.91 19.66 -13.06
C ASP A 84 -2.60 18.81 -14.31
N GLY A 85 -1.45 18.13 -14.35
CA GLY A 85 -1.10 17.19 -15.41
C GLY A 85 -1.86 15.85 -15.37
N LEU A 86 -2.57 15.54 -14.27
CA LEU A 86 -3.29 14.27 -14.10
C LEU A 86 -4.49 14.12 -15.04
N MET A 87 -5.03 15.22 -15.55
CA MET A 87 -6.18 15.21 -16.46
C MET A 87 -5.79 15.06 -17.93
N ASN A 88 -4.52 15.28 -18.27
CA ASN A 88 -3.99 15.16 -19.64
C ASN A 88 -3.46 13.76 -19.97
N ARG A 89 -3.35 12.88 -18.96
CA ARG A 89 -2.91 11.49 -19.16
C ARG A 89 -4.11 10.58 -19.45
N PRO A 90 -3.97 9.59 -20.35
CA PRO A 90 -5.01 8.61 -20.60
C PRO A 90 -5.30 7.76 -19.34
N PRO A 91 -6.50 7.17 -19.21
CA PRO A 91 -6.85 6.31 -18.08
C PRO A 91 -5.89 5.12 -17.97
N VAL A 92 -5.48 4.79 -16.74
CA VAL A 92 -4.61 3.64 -16.45
C VAL A 92 -5.35 2.35 -16.76
N LYS A 93 -4.73 1.46 -17.55
CA LYS A 93 -5.32 0.17 -17.93
C LYS A 93 -5.22 -0.83 -16.78
N ARG A 94 -6.25 -1.67 -16.60
CA ARG A 94 -6.29 -2.71 -15.55
C ARG A 94 -5.21 -3.80 -15.70
N THR A 95 -4.62 -3.94 -16.89
CA THR A 95 -3.61 -4.96 -17.21
C THR A 95 -2.18 -4.48 -17.03
N GLU A 96 -1.96 -3.21 -16.68
CA GLU A 96 -0.62 -2.68 -16.42
C GLU A 96 -0.16 -3.03 -15.00
N SER A 97 1.14 -3.33 -14.87
CA SER A 97 1.72 -3.70 -13.57
C SER A 97 1.64 -2.53 -12.59
N PHE A 98 1.18 -2.80 -11.38
CA PHE A 98 1.09 -1.81 -10.30
C PHE A 98 2.47 -1.23 -9.92
N ILE A 99 3.54 -2.01 -10.13
CA ILE A 99 4.92 -1.59 -9.84
C ILE A 99 5.62 -1.21 -11.15
N THR A 100 5.89 0.09 -11.32
CA THR A 100 6.65 0.59 -12.47
C THR A 100 8.14 0.34 -12.29
N LYS A 101 8.89 0.30 -13.40
CA LYS A 101 10.37 0.14 -13.37
C LYS A 101 11.06 1.22 -12.54
N THR A 102 10.58 2.46 -12.60
CA THR A 102 11.07 3.58 -11.80
C THR A 102 10.81 3.36 -10.30
N MET A 103 9.64 2.81 -9.95
CA MET A 103 9.31 2.49 -8.55
C MET A 103 10.21 1.38 -8.00
N TRP A 104 10.50 0.35 -8.81
CA TRP A 104 11.41 -0.73 -8.42
C TRP A 104 12.84 -0.24 -8.18
N GLN A 105 13.33 0.68 -9.01
CA GLN A 105 14.63 1.34 -8.82
C GLN A 105 14.67 2.14 -7.51
N ASN A 106 13.61 2.89 -7.19
CA ASN A 106 13.52 3.64 -5.95
C ASN A 106 13.52 2.71 -4.73
N ILE A 107 12.74 1.63 -4.76
CA ILE A 107 12.67 0.64 -3.67
C ILE A 107 14.06 0.04 -3.40
N ILE A 108 14.74 -0.44 -4.44
CA ILE A 108 16.06 -1.06 -4.28
C ILE A 108 17.09 -0.07 -3.77
N SER A 109 17.08 1.16 -4.28
CA SER A 109 18.02 2.19 -3.86
C SER A 109 17.85 2.51 -2.36
N GLN A 110 16.60 2.62 -1.89
CA GLN A 110 16.31 2.83 -0.48
C GLN A 110 16.71 1.62 0.38
N SER A 111 16.42 0.40 -0.07
CA SER A 111 16.82 -0.82 0.65
C SER A 111 18.34 -0.95 0.80
N ILE A 112 19.10 -0.68 -0.26
CA ILE A 112 20.57 -0.71 -0.23
C ILE A 112 21.09 0.38 0.72
N TYR A 113 20.57 1.60 0.64
CA TYR A 113 20.96 2.68 1.54
C TYR A 113 20.73 2.32 3.01
N GLN A 114 19.54 1.81 3.35
CA GLN A 114 19.21 1.39 4.71
C GLN A 114 20.13 0.25 5.19
N MET A 115 20.45 -0.72 4.32
CA MET A 115 21.36 -1.82 4.65
C MET A 115 22.77 -1.31 4.96
N VAL A 116 23.31 -0.39 4.15
CA VAL A 116 24.65 0.19 4.36
C VAL A 116 24.69 0.99 5.66
N VAL A 117 23.68 1.82 5.93
CA VAL A 117 23.60 2.62 7.15
C VAL A 117 23.57 1.72 8.39
N LEU A 118 22.69 0.72 8.42
CA LEU A 118 22.62 -0.22 9.54
C LEU A 118 23.92 -1.00 9.71
N PHE A 119 24.56 -1.43 8.61
CA PHE A 119 25.84 -2.12 8.66
C PHE A 119 26.95 -1.24 9.25
N VAL A 120 27.03 0.04 8.87
CA VAL A 120 28.01 0.99 9.43
C VAL A 120 27.74 1.25 10.91
N PHE A 121 26.48 1.43 11.30
CA PHE A 121 26.11 1.62 12.71
C PHE A 121 26.44 0.38 13.54
N GLU A 122 26.18 -0.81 13.02
CA GLU A 122 26.49 -2.07 13.70
C GLU A 122 28.00 -2.29 13.84
N PHE A 123 28.77 -1.95 12.80
CA PHE A 123 30.23 -2.02 12.85
C PHE A 123 30.81 -1.03 13.87
N ARG A 124 30.29 0.20 13.91
CA ARG A 124 30.65 1.21 14.93
C ARG A 124 30.25 0.77 16.34
N ARG A 125 29.04 0.23 16.52
CA ARG A 125 28.57 -0.32 17.79
C ARG A 125 29.48 -1.43 18.29
N LYS A 126 29.90 -2.34 17.39
CA LYS A 126 30.80 -3.45 17.71
C LYS A 126 32.19 -2.97 18.09
N ILE A 127 32.74 -1.98 17.37
CA ILE A 127 34.04 -1.36 17.71
C ILE A 127 33.96 -0.66 19.08
N HIS A 128 32.91 0.14 19.31
CA HIS A 128 32.72 0.84 20.57
C HIS A 128 32.54 -0.13 21.76
N SER A 129 31.81 -1.22 21.56
CA SER A 129 31.65 -2.30 22.55
C SER A 129 32.96 -3.06 22.84
N GLN A 130 33.88 -3.14 21.88
CA GLN A 130 35.17 -3.82 22.05
C GLN A 130 36.23 -2.89 22.68
N PHE A 131 36.15 -1.58 22.44
CA PHE A 131 37.12 -0.61 22.96
C PHE A 131 36.68 0.12 24.25
N GLY A 132 35.48 -0.13 24.78
CA GLY A 132 35.10 0.22 26.15
C GLY A 132 35.30 1.68 26.54
N LEU A 133 35.18 2.62 25.60
CA LEU A 133 35.19 4.05 25.93
C LEU A 133 33.77 4.44 26.32
N ASN A 134 33.60 4.81 27.59
CA ASN A 134 32.34 5.28 28.17
C ASN A 134 31.87 6.60 27.55
#